data_AF-A0A974KE71-F1
#
_entry.id   AF-A0A974KE71-F1
#
_cell.length_a   1.000
_cell.length_b   1.000
_cell.length_c   1.000
_cell.angle_alpha   90.00
_cell.angle_beta   90.00
_cell.angle_gamma   90.00
#
_symmetry.space_group_name_H-M   'P 1'
#
loop_
_entity.id
_entity.type
_entity.pdbx_description
1 polymer ?
#
loop_
_entity_poly.entity_id
_entity_poly.type
_entity_poly.pdbx_seq_one_letter_code
_entity_poly.pdbx_strand_id
1 'polypeptide(L)'
;MDKTAALASDILRGIGGEQNILRLENCMTRVRVEVQDDSQLDIPRLKALPGVSGYVKQGEQHQLIVGPGKAAQVVDAMRVQIAAGGVKPDDAMARTKSEAKAKYKAPMSDALRKLANVFIPLIPAFIASGLITGIINILKRPDIVGDVAVHYPNLLGLMGIFGSAVFAIMNILVGVNTAKVFGGSQALGGVMAGILSSPQLAQITLFGEALQPGRGGVIAVLLVVALMCWIERQFRKLLPGSLELILNPLLTTVITGAVAIVALQPLGGWISDAIAHGASWAIDRGGFLVGAVLAGTFLPLVLTGLHQGLVPIHVELVQAHGYNALFPILAMAGVGQIGAAIAVLMKTRNARLKKVIKGALPVGLLGIGEPLIFGVTLPLGKPFIGACLGGAVGGALISYWKVATVITFGISGLPLALTIVAGKVLFYLLGYLIAVIAGFIFTWLLGFNDPEE
;
A
#
# COMPACT_ATOMS: atom_id res chain seq x y z
N MET A 1 15.80 15.84 22.78
CA MET A 1 15.79 15.41 21.36
C MET A 1 16.67 14.19 21.23
N ASP A 2 16.25 13.17 20.49
CA ASP A 2 17.00 11.92 20.31
C ASP A 2 18.38 12.20 19.69
N LYS A 3 19.47 11.72 20.31
CA LYS A 3 20.85 11.91 19.84
C LYS A 3 21.04 11.45 18.39
N THR A 4 20.26 10.46 17.96
CA THR A 4 20.28 9.93 16.59
C THR A 4 19.66 10.90 15.58
N ALA A 5 18.56 11.58 15.94
CA ALA A 5 17.90 12.54 15.07
C ALA A 5 18.73 13.81 14.86
N ALA A 6 19.44 14.26 15.89
CA ALA A 6 20.39 15.36 15.80
C ALA A 6 21.54 15.03 14.83
N LEU A 7 22.16 13.86 15.01
CA LEU A 7 23.23 13.38 14.12
C LEU A 7 22.76 13.28 12.67
N ALA A 8 21.55 12.76 12.42
CA ALA A 8 20.96 12.71 11.08
C ALA A 8 20.79 14.11 10.45
N SER A 9 20.34 15.11 11.23
CA SER A 9 20.18 16.48 10.74
C SER A 9 21.51 17.14 10.41
N ASP A 10 22.52 16.90 11.23
CA ASP A 10 23.85 17.46 11.04
C ASP A 10 24.57 16.80 9.85
N ILE A 11 24.37 15.49 9.63
CA ILE A 11 24.84 14.81 8.43
C ILE A 11 24.15 15.38 7.18
N LEU A 12 22.81 15.55 7.18
CA LEU A 12 22.08 16.15 6.06
C LEU A 12 22.58 17.55 5.70
N ARG A 13 22.89 18.38 6.71
CA ARG A 13 23.50 19.70 6.48
C ARG A 13 24.91 19.61 5.93
N GLY A 14 25.72 18.66 6.40
CA GLY A 14 27.09 18.48 5.94
C GLY A 14 27.23 17.93 4.51
N ILE A 15 26.18 17.32 3.96
CA ILE A 15 26.18 16.76 2.59
C ILE A 15 25.53 17.68 1.54
N GLY A 16 25.19 18.93 1.89
CA GLY A 16 24.55 19.88 0.96
C GLY A 16 23.02 19.86 0.96
N GLY A 17 22.39 19.18 1.92
CA GLY A 17 20.94 19.07 2.03
C GLY A 17 20.35 17.88 1.28
N GLU A 18 19.03 17.70 1.40
CA GLU A 18 18.30 16.57 0.80
C GLU A 18 18.33 16.57 -0.73
N GLN A 19 18.34 17.76 -1.34
CA GLN A 19 18.40 17.94 -2.79
C GLN A 19 19.72 17.44 -3.42
N ASN A 20 20.79 17.32 -2.63
CA ASN A 20 22.08 16.86 -3.13
C ASN A 20 22.25 15.33 -3.05
N ILE A 21 21.23 14.59 -2.61
CA ILE A 21 21.32 13.13 -2.39
C ILE A 21 20.75 12.37 -3.59
N LEU A 22 21.60 11.58 -4.25
CA LEU A 22 21.18 10.62 -5.29
C LEU A 22 20.75 9.28 -4.67
N ARG A 23 21.50 8.79 -3.67
CA ARG A 23 21.25 7.50 -3.04
C ARG A 23 21.62 7.55 -1.55
N LEU A 24 20.77 6.96 -0.72
CA LEU A 24 20.98 6.86 0.73
C LEU A 24 20.73 5.44 1.22
N GLU A 25 21.79 4.80 1.71
CA GLU A 25 21.80 3.42 2.19
C GLU A 25 22.61 3.29 3.49
N ASN A 26 22.54 2.13 4.12
CA ASN A 26 23.44 1.77 5.20
C ASN A 26 23.83 0.30 5.12
N CYS A 27 25.01 -0.01 5.65
CA CYS A 27 25.35 -1.38 6.05
C CYS A 27 25.24 -1.51 7.57
N MET A 28 25.90 -2.52 8.15
CA MET A 28 25.89 -2.73 9.60
C MET A 28 26.46 -1.54 10.37
N THR A 29 27.55 -0.93 9.89
CA THR A 29 28.35 0.07 10.64
C THR A 29 28.46 1.45 9.97
N ARG A 30 27.99 1.59 8.72
CA ARG A 30 28.21 2.80 7.92
C ARG A 30 26.93 3.35 7.31
N VAL A 31 26.80 4.66 7.34
CA VAL A 31 25.86 5.45 6.53
C VAL A 31 26.53 5.70 5.18
N ARG A 32 25.82 5.43 4.08
CA ARG A 32 26.32 5.50 2.70
C ARG A 32 25.49 6.48 1.91
N VAL A 33 26.14 7.49 1.33
CA VAL A 33 25.51 8.54 0.55
C VAL A 33 26.20 8.66 -0.80
N GLU A 34 25.42 8.64 -1.87
CA GLU A 34 25.86 9.11 -3.20
C GLU A 34 25.20 10.46 -3.43
N VAL A 35 25.98 11.43 -3.90
CA VAL A 35 25.61 12.84 -3.98
C VAL A 35 25.68 13.35 -5.42
N GLN A 36 24.87 14.36 -5.75
CA GLN A 36 24.83 14.94 -7.09
C GLN A 36 26.05 15.84 -7.37
N ASP A 37 26.46 16.61 -6.35
CA ASP A 37 27.56 17.56 -6.42
C ASP A 37 28.47 17.41 -5.19
N ASP A 38 29.67 16.88 -5.45
CA ASP A 38 30.74 16.69 -4.46
C ASP A 38 31.19 18.01 -3.81
N SER A 39 31.07 19.14 -4.51
CA SER A 39 31.55 20.44 -4.01
C SER A 39 30.74 21.00 -2.84
N GLN A 40 29.53 20.47 -2.63
CA GLN A 40 28.63 20.86 -1.54
C GLN A 40 28.88 20.04 -0.25
N LEU A 41 29.82 19.09 -0.25
CA LEU A 41 30.16 18.31 0.94
C LEU A 41 31.17 19.04 1.82
N ASP A 42 30.77 19.24 3.07
CA ASP A 42 31.66 19.69 4.14
C ASP A 42 32.28 18.48 4.86
N ILE A 43 33.24 17.84 4.20
CA ILE A 43 33.95 16.66 4.72
C ILE A 43 34.62 16.93 6.09
N PRO A 44 35.31 18.07 6.31
CA PRO A 44 35.88 18.40 7.62
C PRO A 44 34.83 18.40 8.73
N ARG A 45 33.68 19.03 8.50
CA ARG A 45 32.58 19.05 9.47
C ARG A 45 32.01 17.66 9.71
N LEU A 46 31.76 16.89 8.65
CA LEU A 46 31.20 15.53 8.75
C LEU A 46 32.09 14.60 9.60
N LYS A 47 33.42 14.74 9.50
CA LYS A 47 34.38 13.99 10.33
C LYS A 47 34.37 14.43 11.79
N ALA A 48 34.04 15.68 12.07
CA ALA A 48 34.02 16.25 13.42
C ALA A 48 32.70 16.02 14.18
N LEU A 49 31.68 15.43 13.53
CA LEU A 49 30.37 15.22 14.15
C LEU A 49 30.44 14.21 15.31
N PRO A 50 29.85 14.53 16.49
CA PRO A 50 29.75 13.58 17.59
C PRO A 50 28.99 12.31 17.20
N GLY A 51 29.68 11.17 17.20
CA GLY A 51 29.12 9.86 16.80
C GLY A 51 29.54 9.40 15.40
N VAL A 52 30.36 10.17 14.68
CA VAL A 52 31.09 9.72 13.49
C VAL A 52 32.50 9.35 13.91
N SER A 53 32.88 8.08 13.75
CA SER A 53 34.22 7.59 14.08
C SER A 53 35.18 7.62 12.88
N GLY A 54 34.68 7.91 11.68
CA GLY A 54 35.50 8.01 10.48
C GLY A 54 34.69 8.27 9.21
N TYR A 55 35.40 8.62 8.15
CA TYR A 55 34.85 8.87 6.82
C TYR A 55 35.73 8.21 5.76
N VAL A 56 35.11 7.54 4.80
CA VAL A 56 35.77 6.87 3.67
C VAL A 56 34.99 7.17 2.39
N LYS A 57 35.68 7.58 1.31
CA LYS A 57 35.09 7.63 -0.04
C LYS A 57 35.48 6.34 -0.78
N GLN A 58 34.51 5.65 -1.38
CA GLN A 58 34.72 4.43 -2.15
C GLN A 58 33.94 4.54 -3.47
N GLY A 59 34.64 4.81 -4.57
CA GLY A 59 33.99 5.21 -5.83
C GLY A 59 33.18 6.50 -5.64
N GLU A 60 31.94 6.49 -6.13
CA GLU A 60 30.96 7.58 -5.99
C GLU A 60 30.32 7.66 -4.59
N GLN A 61 30.59 6.69 -3.72
CA GLN A 61 29.89 6.55 -2.43
C GLN A 61 30.71 7.12 -1.27
N HIS A 62 30.10 8.05 -0.54
CA HIS A 62 30.59 8.65 0.69
C HIS A 62 30.11 7.83 1.90
N GLN A 63 31.03 7.29 2.69
CA GLN A 63 30.72 6.41 3.83
C GLN A 63 31.11 7.05 5.16
N LEU A 64 30.13 7.30 6.02
CA LEU A 64 30.33 7.75 7.41
C LEU A 64 30.24 6.56 8.34
N ILE A 65 31.30 6.30 9.11
CA ILE A 65 31.37 5.21 10.07
C ILE A 65 30.74 5.71 11.38
N VAL A 66 29.62 5.10 11.76
CA VAL A 66 28.84 5.49 12.96
C VAL A 66 28.62 4.35 13.96
N GLY A 67 29.07 3.14 13.59
CA GLY A 67 29.05 1.95 14.46
C GLY A 67 27.88 0.99 14.18
N PRO A 68 28.00 -0.28 14.64
CA PRO A 68 27.04 -1.34 14.37
C PRO A 68 25.66 -1.02 14.95
N GLY A 69 24.60 -1.21 14.16
CA GLY A 69 23.21 -0.94 14.56
C GLY A 69 22.81 0.54 14.54
N LYS A 70 23.74 1.46 14.80
CA LYS A 70 23.52 2.93 14.74
C LYS A 70 23.30 3.42 13.31
N ALA A 71 23.97 2.81 12.33
CA ALA A 71 23.90 3.21 10.92
C ALA A 71 22.48 3.15 10.33
N ALA A 72 21.73 2.08 10.63
CA ALA A 72 20.33 1.95 10.20
C ALA A 72 19.44 3.04 10.83
N GLN A 73 19.62 3.29 12.13
CA GLN A 73 18.84 4.29 12.85
C GLN A 73 19.09 5.71 12.32
N VAL A 74 20.33 6.04 11.96
CA VAL A 74 20.69 7.35 11.38
C VAL A 74 20.09 7.49 9.98
N VAL A 75 20.19 6.47 9.13
CA VAL A 75 19.58 6.51 7.78
C VAL A 75 18.05 6.61 7.84
N ASP A 76 17.40 5.87 8.74
CA ASP A 76 15.95 5.97 8.93
C ASP A 76 15.56 7.38 9.40
N ALA A 77 16.32 7.97 10.33
CA ALA A 77 16.10 9.34 10.77
C ALA A 77 16.33 10.38 9.66
N MET A 78 17.35 10.19 8.81
CA MET A 78 17.59 11.03 7.63
C MET A 78 16.45 10.91 6.63
N ARG A 79 15.95 9.70 6.35
CA ARG A 79 14.81 9.47 5.46
C ARG A 79 13.53 10.14 5.96
N VAL A 80 13.29 10.11 7.28
CA VAL A 80 12.16 10.82 7.89
C VAL A 80 12.29 12.34 7.70
N GLN A 81 13.50 12.89 7.83
CA GLN A 81 13.75 14.32 7.64
C GLN A 81 13.64 14.73 6.16
N ILE A 82 14.17 13.93 5.24
CA ILE A 82 14.04 14.15 3.78
C ILE A 82 12.57 14.09 3.34
N ALA A 83 11.82 13.11 3.87
CA ALA A 83 10.39 13.00 3.60
C ALA A 83 9.57 14.16 4.17
N ALA A 84 10.13 14.94 5.10
CA ALA A 84 9.53 16.15 5.63
C ALA A 84 9.90 17.42 4.83
N GLY A 85 10.96 17.40 3.99
CA GLY A 85 11.42 18.56 3.20
C GLY A 85 11.04 18.57 1.71
N GLY A 86 10.75 17.41 1.11
CA GLY A 86 10.45 17.32 -0.33
C GLY A 86 9.09 17.91 -0.73
N VAL A 87 9.11 18.98 -1.53
CA VAL A 87 7.97 19.69 -2.17
C VAL A 87 6.85 20.02 -1.19
N LYS A 88 6.84 21.23 -0.63
CA LYS A 88 5.75 21.72 0.24
C LYS A 88 4.38 21.41 -0.39
N PRO A 89 3.66 20.40 0.11
CA PRO A 89 2.21 20.49 0.07
C PRO A 89 1.88 21.68 0.96
N ASP A 90 0.86 22.48 0.62
CA ASP A 90 0.41 23.59 1.46
C ASP A 90 0.48 23.18 2.94
N ASP A 91 1.30 23.84 3.78
CA ASP A 91 1.69 23.37 5.14
C ASP A 91 0.45 23.00 5.97
N ALA A 92 -0.69 23.60 5.65
CA ALA A 92 -2.02 23.31 6.16
C ALA A 92 -2.49 21.86 5.89
N MET A 93 -2.32 21.31 4.69
CA MET A 93 -2.78 19.96 4.36
C MET A 93 -1.99 18.88 5.12
N ALA A 94 -0.68 19.07 5.26
CA ALA A 94 0.18 18.17 6.03
C ALA A 94 -0.20 18.18 7.53
N ARG A 95 -0.51 19.37 8.08
CA ARG A 95 -1.03 19.54 9.45
C ARG A 95 -2.41 18.90 9.62
N THR A 96 -3.37 19.17 8.74
CA THR A 96 -4.69 18.53 8.79
C THR A 96 -4.57 17.00 8.78
N LYS A 97 -3.67 16.45 7.95
CA LYS A 97 -3.43 15.00 7.87
C LYS A 97 -2.83 14.45 9.17
N SER A 98 -1.89 15.14 9.79
CA SER A 98 -1.26 14.69 11.05
C SER A 98 -2.23 14.81 12.24
N GLU A 99 -2.97 15.92 12.32
CA GLU A 99 -4.00 16.16 13.34
C GLU A 99 -5.14 15.15 13.24
N ALA A 100 -5.63 14.88 12.02
CA ALA A 100 -6.64 13.86 11.79
C ALA A 100 -6.15 12.48 12.24
N LYS A 101 -4.90 12.11 11.91
CA LYS A 101 -4.31 10.83 12.37
C LYS A 101 -4.19 10.74 13.89
N ALA A 102 -3.87 11.84 14.57
CA ALA A 102 -3.78 11.87 16.03
C ALA A 102 -5.17 11.78 16.68
N LYS A 103 -6.14 12.54 16.16
CA LYS A 103 -7.52 12.62 16.68
C LYS A 103 -8.32 11.35 16.45
N TYR A 104 -8.18 10.73 15.28
CA TYR A 104 -8.94 9.53 14.88
C TYR A 104 -8.11 8.25 15.04
N LYS A 105 -7.13 8.23 15.94
CA LYS A 105 -6.31 7.03 16.21
C LYS A 105 -7.18 5.95 16.86
N ALA A 106 -7.45 4.86 16.13
CA ALA A 106 -8.27 3.76 16.63
C ALA A 106 -7.50 2.84 17.60
N PRO A 107 -8.13 2.31 18.68
CA PRO A 107 -7.48 1.48 19.70
C PRO A 107 -7.02 0.09 19.23
N MET A 108 -7.43 -0.37 18.03
CA MET A 108 -6.96 -1.61 17.39
C MET A 108 -5.82 -1.35 16.35
N SER A 109 -5.07 -0.25 16.51
CA SER A 109 -4.19 0.24 15.45
C SER A 109 -3.00 -0.65 15.12
N ASP A 110 -2.43 -1.38 16.09
CA ASP A 110 -1.06 -1.87 15.91
C ASP A 110 -0.94 -3.11 15.04
N ALA A 111 -1.88 -4.05 15.15
CA ALA A 111 -1.90 -5.23 14.29
C ALA A 111 -2.25 -4.85 12.84
N LEU A 112 -3.30 -4.07 12.65
CA LEU A 112 -3.71 -3.56 11.32
C LEU A 112 -2.64 -2.66 10.70
N ARG A 113 -1.90 -1.89 11.50
CA ARG A 113 -0.78 -1.06 11.03
C ARG A 113 0.43 -1.91 10.64
N LYS A 114 0.73 -2.96 11.38
CA LYS A 114 1.75 -3.95 10.96
C LYS A 114 1.35 -4.58 9.63
N LEU A 115 0.10 -5.01 9.48
CA LEU A 115 -0.43 -5.52 8.22
C LEU A 115 -0.28 -4.48 7.09
N ALA A 116 -0.74 -3.25 7.29
CA ALA A 116 -0.58 -2.18 6.31
C ALA A 116 0.89 -1.97 5.90
N ASN A 117 1.82 -1.98 6.85
CA ASN A 117 3.25 -1.82 6.57
C ASN A 117 3.85 -2.96 5.73
N VAL A 118 3.21 -4.14 5.70
CA VAL A 118 3.62 -5.24 4.82
C VAL A 118 3.27 -4.94 3.35
N PHE A 119 2.11 -4.30 3.10
CA PHE A 119 1.60 -4.09 1.75
C PHE A 119 1.89 -2.72 1.15
N ILE A 120 2.11 -1.68 1.96
CA ILE A 120 2.44 -0.33 1.47
C ILE A 120 3.60 -0.34 0.46
N PRO A 121 4.73 -1.07 0.71
CA PRO A 121 5.82 -1.14 -0.26
C PRO A 121 5.44 -1.80 -1.60
N LEU A 122 4.33 -2.55 -1.66
CA LEU A 122 3.85 -3.25 -2.85
C LEU A 122 2.93 -2.39 -3.72
N ILE A 123 2.42 -1.27 -3.22
CA ILE A 123 1.48 -0.39 -3.93
C ILE A 123 2.01 0.03 -5.31
N PRO A 124 3.28 0.47 -5.48
CA PRO A 124 3.79 0.84 -6.81
C PRO A 124 3.77 -0.33 -7.81
N ALA A 125 4.08 -1.55 -7.36
CA ALA A 125 4.04 -2.73 -8.20
C ALA A 125 2.60 -3.07 -8.63
N PHE A 126 1.63 -2.97 -7.71
CA PHE A 126 0.22 -3.14 -8.04
C PHE A 126 -0.30 -2.09 -9.02
N ILE A 127 0.13 -0.82 -8.89
CA ILE A 127 -0.22 0.24 -9.84
C ILE A 127 0.34 -0.07 -11.23
N ALA A 128 1.62 -0.42 -11.34
CA ALA A 128 2.23 -0.75 -12.62
C ALA A 128 1.54 -1.95 -13.29
N SER A 129 1.37 -3.05 -12.56
CA SER A 129 0.69 -4.25 -13.04
C SER A 129 -0.77 -3.98 -13.44
N GLY A 130 -1.50 -3.21 -12.65
CA GLY A 130 -2.89 -2.86 -12.97
C GLY A 130 -3.02 -1.98 -14.21
N LEU A 131 -2.10 -1.03 -14.43
CA LEU A 131 -2.12 -0.14 -15.59
C LEU A 131 -1.83 -0.93 -16.86
N ILE A 132 -0.83 -1.82 -16.80
CA ILE A 132 -0.50 -2.72 -17.91
C ILE A 132 -1.70 -3.61 -18.23
N THR A 133 -2.32 -4.26 -17.24
CA THR A 133 -3.52 -5.08 -17.45
C THR A 133 -4.67 -4.26 -18.04
N GLY A 134 -4.87 -3.02 -17.58
CA GLY A 134 -5.88 -2.12 -18.13
C GLY A 134 -5.64 -1.76 -19.60
N ILE A 135 -4.39 -1.47 -19.97
CA ILE A 135 -3.99 -1.23 -21.37
C ILE A 135 -4.24 -2.48 -22.21
N ILE A 136 -3.83 -3.66 -21.73
CA ILE A 136 -4.07 -4.93 -22.44
C ILE A 136 -5.56 -5.16 -22.68
N ASN A 137 -6.42 -4.86 -21.69
CA ASN A 137 -7.87 -5.01 -21.84
C ASN A 137 -8.42 -4.11 -22.95
N ILE A 138 -7.88 -2.90 -23.14
CA ILE A 138 -8.23 -2.06 -24.30
C ILE A 138 -7.68 -2.66 -25.59
N LEU A 139 -6.41 -3.06 -25.61
CA LEU A 139 -5.76 -3.55 -26.82
C LEU A 139 -6.35 -4.86 -27.35
N LYS A 140 -7.04 -5.62 -26.48
CA LYS A 140 -7.80 -6.83 -26.83
C LYS A 140 -9.19 -6.54 -27.42
N ARG A 141 -9.62 -5.28 -27.48
CA ARG A 141 -10.95 -4.90 -27.97
C ARG A 141 -10.90 -4.47 -29.44
N PRO A 142 -11.34 -5.33 -30.37
CA PRO A 142 -11.31 -5.01 -31.79
C PRO A 142 -12.23 -3.83 -32.15
N ASP A 143 -13.27 -3.59 -31.34
CA ASP A 143 -14.15 -2.43 -31.46
C ASP A 143 -13.47 -1.08 -31.16
N ILE A 144 -12.33 -1.08 -30.45
CA ILE A 144 -11.61 0.16 -30.07
C ILE A 144 -10.34 0.33 -30.90
N VAL A 145 -9.55 -0.73 -31.05
CA VAL A 145 -8.22 -0.65 -31.65
C VAL A 145 -8.06 -1.51 -32.91
N GLY A 146 -9.14 -2.11 -33.42
CA GLY A 146 -9.09 -3.05 -34.54
C GLY A 146 -8.33 -4.34 -34.20
N ASP A 147 -7.80 -5.01 -35.20
CA ASP A 147 -7.19 -6.35 -35.06
C ASP A 147 -5.77 -6.33 -34.46
N VAL A 148 -5.42 -5.33 -33.64
CA VAL A 148 -4.09 -5.23 -32.98
C VAL A 148 -3.76 -6.51 -32.22
N ALA A 149 -4.74 -7.10 -31.53
CA ALA A 149 -4.50 -8.33 -30.78
C ALA A 149 -4.20 -9.55 -31.65
N VAL A 150 -4.73 -9.57 -32.88
CA VAL A 150 -4.50 -10.64 -33.86
C VAL A 150 -3.15 -10.45 -34.55
N HIS A 151 -2.78 -9.20 -34.86
CA HIS A 151 -1.52 -8.88 -35.53
C HIS A 151 -0.29 -8.95 -34.60
N TYR A 152 -0.45 -8.67 -33.30
CA TYR A 152 0.65 -8.61 -32.33
C TYR A 152 0.44 -9.49 -31.08
N PRO A 153 0.17 -10.80 -31.24
CA PRO A 153 -0.14 -11.68 -30.12
C PRO A 153 1.05 -11.84 -29.15
N ASN A 154 2.29 -11.83 -29.66
CA ASN A 154 3.49 -11.94 -28.83
C ASN A 154 3.72 -10.71 -27.95
N LEU A 155 3.45 -9.51 -28.48
CA LEU A 155 3.54 -8.26 -27.70
C LEU A 155 2.53 -8.29 -26.55
N LEU A 156 1.29 -8.67 -26.83
CA LEU A 156 0.26 -8.81 -25.79
C LEU A 156 0.57 -9.91 -24.79
N GLY A 157 1.19 -11.02 -25.23
CA GLY A 157 1.67 -12.07 -24.36
C GLY A 157 2.73 -11.57 -23.38
N LEU A 158 3.76 -10.86 -23.88
CA LEU A 158 4.81 -10.25 -23.05
C LEU A 158 4.24 -9.21 -22.08
N MET A 159 3.36 -8.32 -22.56
CA MET A 159 2.69 -7.37 -21.69
C MET A 159 1.85 -8.08 -20.62
N GLY A 160 1.20 -9.20 -20.96
CA GLY A 160 0.47 -10.04 -20.02
C GLY A 160 1.35 -10.58 -18.89
N ILE A 161 2.58 -10.99 -19.20
CA ILE A 161 3.57 -11.40 -18.21
C ILE A 161 3.94 -10.20 -17.31
N PHE A 162 4.20 -9.02 -17.88
CA PHE A 162 4.53 -7.82 -17.08
C PHE A 162 3.38 -7.40 -16.17
N GLY A 163 2.15 -7.45 -16.67
CA GLY A 163 0.93 -7.13 -15.92
C GLY A 163 0.64 -8.13 -14.80
N SER A 164 1.04 -9.40 -14.96
CA SER A 164 0.79 -10.46 -13.97
C SER A 164 1.94 -10.73 -13.01
N ALA A 165 3.15 -10.20 -13.29
CA ALA A 165 4.37 -10.53 -12.55
C ALA A 165 4.26 -10.32 -11.03
N VAL A 166 3.65 -9.20 -10.57
CA VAL A 166 3.49 -8.94 -9.13
C VAL A 166 2.67 -10.03 -8.44
N PHE A 167 1.65 -10.56 -9.09
CA PHE A 167 0.78 -11.60 -8.56
C PHE A 167 1.51 -12.95 -8.50
N ALA A 168 2.36 -13.24 -9.49
CA ALA A 168 3.16 -14.46 -9.54
C ALA A 168 4.15 -14.58 -8.36
N ILE A 169 4.68 -13.45 -7.89
CA ILE A 169 5.65 -13.42 -6.76
C ILE A 169 5.07 -12.79 -5.49
N MET A 170 3.75 -12.57 -5.42
CA MET A 170 3.12 -11.80 -4.35
C MET A 170 3.36 -12.40 -2.97
N ASN A 171 3.21 -13.72 -2.84
CA ASN A 171 3.46 -14.43 -1.58
C ASN A 171 4.91 -14.20 -1.11
N ILE A 172 5.87 -14.22 -2.02
CA ILE A 172 7.30 -14.02 -1.70
C ILE A 172 7.54 -12.58 -1.23
N LEU A 173 7.01 -11.59 -1.96
CA LEU A 173 7.11 -10.19 -1.59
C LEU A 173 6.48 -9.90 -0.21
N VAL A 174 5.31 -10.50 0.05
CA VAL A 174 4.64 -10.41 1.35
C VAL A 174 5.48 -11.09 2.44
N GLY A 175 6.07 -12.26 2.17
CA GLY A 175 6.93 -12.93 3.15
C GLY A 175 8.16 -12.11 3.52
N VAL A 176 8.84 -11.52 2.53
CA VAL A 176 9.97 -10.61 2.74
C VAL A 176 9.56 -9.39 3.58
N ASN A 177 8.47 -8.73 3.20
CA ASN A 177 7.99 -7.54 3.92
C ASN A 177 7.48 -7.86 5.32
N THR A 178 6.85 -9.01 5.51
CA THR A 178 6.42 -9.49 6.83
C THR A 178 7.61 -9.71 7.72
N ALA A 179 8.66 -10.38 7.23
CA ALA A 179 9.88 -10.57 8.00
C ALA A 179 10.52 -9.23 8.38
N LYS A 180 10.54 -8.25 7.46
CA LYS A 180 10.99 -6.89 7.75
C LYS A 180 10.18 -6.21 8.85
N VAL A 181 8.84 -6.25 8.76
CA VAL A 181 7.93 -5.62 9.74
C VAL A 181 8.04 -6.28 11.12
N PHE A 182 8.21 -7.59 11.16
CA PHE A 182 8.34 -8.35 12.40
C PHE A 182 9.78 -8.42 12.92
N GLY A 183 10.77 -7.85 12.23
CA GLY A 183 12.17 -7.77 12.66
C GLY A 183 12.93 -9.10 12.60
N GLY A 184 12.61 -9.95 11.61
CA GLY A 184 13.34 -11.19 11.30
C GLY A 184 14.10 -11.13 9.97
N SER A 185 14.73 -12.24 9.59
CA SER A 185 15.47 -12.35 8.33
C SER A 185 14.55 -12.30 7.12
N GLN A 186 14.73 -11.27 6.29
CA GLN A 186 13.98 -11.07 5.05
C GLN A 186 14.15 -12.22 4.06
N ALA A 187 15.38 -12.75 3.95
CA ALA A 187 15.66 -13.90 3.10
C ALA A 187 14.87 -15.14 3.56
N LEU A 188 14.84 -15.41 4.87
CA LEU A 188 14.04 -16.51 5.41
C LEU A 188 12.54 -16.28 5.23
N GLY A 189 12.06 -15.03 5.32
CA GLY A 189 10.68 -14.68 4.98
C GLY A 189 10.31 -15.06 3.54
N GLY A 190 11.19 -14.75 2.58
CA GLY A 190 11.03 -15.17 1.18
C GLY A 190 11.10 -16.69 1.01
N VAL A 191 12.02 -17.37 1.68
CA VAL A 191 12.14 -18.84 1.65
C VAL A 191 10.88 -19.52 2.19
N MET A 192 10.34 -19.06 3.33
CA MET A 192 9.09 -19.60 3.88
C MET A 192 7.94 -19.45 2.88
N ALA A 193 7.78 -18.26 2.29
CA ALA A 193 6.75 -18.04 1.27
C ALA A 193 6.95 -18.92 0.02
N GLY A 194 8.21 -19.16 -0.37
CA GLY A 194 8.57 -20.07 -1.46
C GLY A 194 8.21 -21.53 -1.16
N ILE A 195 8.48 -22.02 0.06
CA ILE A 195 8.06 -23.35 0.52
C ILE A 195 6.54 -23.47 0.43
N LEU A 196 5.80 -22.50 0.97
CA LEU A 196 4.33 -22.52 0.95
C LEU A 196 3.75 -22.51 -0.47
N SER A 197 4.41 -21.84 -1.41
CA SER A 197 3.94 -21.68 -2.79
C SER A 197 4.51 -22.74 -3.74
N SER A 198 5.32 -23.68 -3.24
CA SER A 198 6.00 -24.68 -4.04
C SER A 198 5.00 -25.65 -4.71
N PRO A 199 5.02 -25.77 -6.05
CA PRO A 199 4.19 -26.75 -6.76
C PRO A 199 4.45 -28.19 -6.34
N GLN A 200 5.65 -28.49 -5.84
CA GLN A 200 6.06 -29.81 -5.39
C GLN A 200 5.26 -30.29 -4.17
N LEU A 201 4.62 -29.39 -3.42
CA LEU A 201 3.68 -29.77 -2.36
C LEU A 201 2.56 -30.67 -2.90
N ALA A 202 2.08 -30.44 -4.13
CA ALA A 202 1.02 -31.25 -4.74
C ALA A 202 1.39 -32.74 -4.92
N GLN A 203 2.69 -33.07 -4.86
CA GLN A 203 3.19 -34.44 -4.98
C GLN A 203 3.35 -35.15 -3.62
N ILE A 204 3.03 -34.47 -2.52
CA ILE A 204 3.18 -34.98 -1.16
C ILE A 204 1.78 -35.22 -0.56
N THR A 205 1.58 -36.40 0.01
CA THR A 205 0.35 -36.74 0.74
C THR A 205 0.65 -36.81 2.25
N LEU A 206 -0.13 -36.08 3.05
CA LEU A 206 -0.08 -36.13 4.51
C LEU A 206 -1.48 -36.38 5.05
N PHE A 207 -1.62 -37.26 6.04
CA PHE A 207 -2.90 -37.62 6.65
C PHE A 207 -3.99 -38.08 5.66
N GLY A 208 -3.59 -38.65 4.52
CA GLY A 208 -4.51 -39.10 3.47
C GLY A 208 -4.94 -38.04 2.46
N GLU A 209 -4.48 -36.78 2.61
CA GLU A 209 -4.77 -35.70 1.65
C GLU A 209 -3.49 -35.20 0.96
N ALA A 210 -3.58 -34.93 -0.35
CA ALA A 210 -2.52 -34.27 -1.08
C ALA A 210 -2.40 -32.81 -0.61
N LEU A 211 -1.17 -32.36 -0.34
CA LEU A 211 -0.95 -30.97 0.05
C LEU A 211 -1.26 -30.03 -1.12
N GLN A 212 -1.81 -28.87 -0.80
CA GLN A 212 -2.20 -27.87 -1.80
C GLN A 212 -1.15 -26.75 -1.83
N PRO A 213 -0.42 -26.57 -2.95
CA PRO A 213 0.47 -25.43 -3.13
C PRO A 213 -0.27 -24.11 -2.91
N GLY A 214 0.29 -23.25 -2.06
CA GLY A 214 -0.28 -21.94 -1.78
C GLY A 214 -1.56 -21.94 -0.94
N ARG A 215 -1.94 -23.05 -0.28
CA ARG A 215 -3.13 -23.09 0.60
C ARG A 215 -3.10 -21.98 1.65
N GLY A 216 -4.20 -21.23 1.75
CA GLY A 216 -4.35 -20.07 2.63
C GLY A 216 -3.66 -18.79 2.12
N GLY A 217 -3.12 -18.82 0.90
CA GLY A 217 -2.65 -17.66 0.17
C GLY A 217 -1.71 -16.76 0.98
N VAL A 218 -1.94 -15.46 0.85
CA VAL A 218 -1.16 -14.45 1.57
C VAL A 218 -1.39 -14.48 3.08
N ILE A 219 -2.56 -14.92 3.54
CA ILE A 219 -2.87 -15.00 4.98
C ILE A 219 -2.00 -16.05 5.65
N ALA A 220 -1.84 -17.23 5.04
CA ALA A 220 -0.93 -18.26 5.53
C ALA A 220 0.52 -17.75 5.57
N VAL A 221 0.97 -17.04 4.54
CA VAL A 221 2.32 -16.43 4.53
C VAL A 221 2.53 -15.49 5.72
N LEU A 222 1.55 -14.61 6.00
CA LEU A 222 1.62 -13.68 7.13
C LEU A 222 1.78 -14.42 8.47
N LEU A 223 0.97 -15.47 8.69
CA LEU A 223 1.01 -16.29 9.91
C LEU A 223 2.35 -17.03 10.05
N VAL A 224 2.78 -17.70 8.99
CA VAL A 224 4.02 -18.49 8.96
C VAL A 224 5.24 -17.62 9.19
N VAL A 225 5.33 -16.48 8.51
CA VAL A 225 6.50 -15.60 8.62
C VAL A 225 6.53 -14.89 9.97
N ALA A 226 5.37 -14.55 10.55
CA ALA A 226 5.31 -14.05 11.91
C ALA A 226 5.82 -15.07 12.94
N LEU A 227 5.42 -16.34 12.81
CA LEU A 227 5.94 -17.44 13.63
C LEU A 227 7.45 -17.63 13.41
N MET A 228 7.88 -17.66 12.16
CA MET A 228 9.30 -17.79 11.78
C MET A 228 10.15 -16.71 12.47
N CYS A 229 9.72 -15.45 12.41
CA CYS A 229 10.42 -14.34 13.08
C CYS A 229 10.46 -14.51 14.60
N TRP A 230 9.43 -15.10 15.20
CA TRP A 230 9.44 -15.41 16.63
C TRP A 230 10.45 -16.53 16.95
N ILE A 231 10.42 -17.65 16.22
CA ILE A 231 11.33 -18.79 16.39
C ILE A 231 12.79 -18.36 16.19
N GLU A 232 13.08 -17.65 15.10
CA GLU A 232 14.41 -17.13 14.77
C GLU A 232 15.01 -16.28 15.90
N ARG A 233 14.17 -15.47 16.58
CA ARG A 233 14.58 -14.67 17.73
C ARG A 233 14.82 -15.49 18.99
N GLN A 234 14.11 -16.60 19.18
CA GLN A 234 14.40 -17.50 20.30
C GLN A 234 15.74 -18.20 20.09
N PHE A 235 16.00 -18.72 18.90
CA PHE A 235 17.29 -19.35 18.61
C PHE A 235 18.47 -18.38 18.67
N ARG A 236 18.29 -17.11 18.28
CA ARG A 236 19.29 -16.04 18.51
C ARG A 236 19.68 -15.89 19.98
N LYS A 237 18.79 -16.21 20.92
CA LYS A 237 19.04 -16.12 22.37
C LYS A 237 19.58 -17.41 22.97
N LEU A 238 19.19 -18.55 22.40
CA LEU A 238 19.50 -19.88 22.94
C LEU A 238 20.82 -20.43 22.41
N LEU A 239 21.19 -20.13 21.16
CA LEU A 239 22.36 -20.70 20.51
C LEU A 239 23.61 -19.82 20.73
N PRO A 240 24.77 -20.42 21.05
CA PRO A 240 26.01 -19.68 21.23
C PRO A 240 26.67 -19.37 19.88
N GLY A 241 27.09 -18.12 19.70
CA GLY A 241 28.03 -17.64 18.67
C GLY A 241 27.97 -18.36 17.32
N SER A 242 28.99 -19.18 17.02
CA SER A 242 29.14 -19.86 15.72
C SER A 242 28.04 -20.86 15.39
N LEU A 243 27.41 -21.49 16.39
CA LEU A 243 26.30 -22.41 16.18
C LEU A 243 25.03 -21.66 15.76
N GLU A 244 24.83 -20.44 16.25
CA GLU A 244 23.69 -19.61 15.86
C GLU A 244 23.68 -19.34 14.35
N LEU A 245 24.84 -19.02 13.77
CA LEU A 245 24.98 -18.72 12.34
C LEU A 245 24.49 -19.85 11.43
N ILE A 246 24.69 -21.11 11.83
CA ILE A 246 24.37 -22.29 11.01
C ILE A 246 23.04 -22.92 11.43
N LEU A 247 22.85 -23.15 12.74
CA LEU A 247 21.69 -23.87 13.26
C LEU A 247 20.45 -22.99 13.32
N ASN A 248 20.55 -21.68 13.53
CA ASN A 248 19.36 -20.84 13.61
C ASN A 248 18.58 -20.83 12.27
N PRO A 249 19.19 -20.51 11.12
CA PRO A 249 18.46 -20.54 9.85
C PRO A 249 17.93 -21.93 9.51
N LEU A 250 18.70 -22.99 9.77
CA LEU A 250 18.31 -24.38 9.53
C LEU A 250 17.10 -24.79 10.38
N LEU A 251 17.21 -24.68 11.70
CA LEU A 251 16.16 -25.12 12.63
C LEU A 251 14.92 -24.25 12.50
N THR A 252 15.08 -22.94 12.35
CA THR A 252 13.95 -22.04 12.07
C THR A 252 13.19 -22.47 10.83
N THR A 253 13.90 -22.77 9.73
CA THR A 253 13.28 -23.19 8.47
C THR A 253 12.55 -24.52 8.60
N VAL A 254 13.21 -25.53 9.17
CA VAL A 254 12.64 -26.89 9.30
C VAL A 254 11.43 -26.88 10.24
N ILE A 255 11.56 -26.26 11.42
CA ILE A 255 10.48 -26.24 12.42
C ILE A 255 9.31 -25.40 11.92
N THR A 256 9.58 -24.18 11.42
CA THR A 256 8.50 -23.33 10.92
C THR A 256 7.85 -23.94 9.69
N GLY A 257 8.61 -24.53 8.77
CA GLY A 257 8.09 -25.20 7.58
C GLY A 257 7.18 -26.39 7.91
N ALA A 258 7.57 -27.23 8.88
CA ALA A 258 6.73 -28.33 9.35
C ALA A 258 5.41 -27.82 9.97
N VAL A 259 5.49 -26.84 10.88
CA VAL A 259 4.30 -26.23 11.50
C VAL A 259 3.44 -25.51 10.45
N ALA A 260 4.07 -24.90 9.45
CA ALA A 260 3.38 -24.21 8.38
C ALA A 260 2.47 -25.16 7.59
N ILE A 261 3.01 -26.29 7.13
CA ILE A 261 2.27 -27.26 6.31
C ILE A 261 1.16 -27.92 7.12
N VAL A 262 1.45 -28.35 8.35
CA VAL A 262 0.50 -29.15 9.16
C VAL A 262 -0.59 -28.29 9.80
N ALA A 263 -0.28 -27.07 10.21
CA ALA A 263 -1.20 -26.25 11.00
C ALA A 263 -1.55 -24.91 10.35
N LEU A 264 -0.56 -24.11 9.93
CA LEU A 264 -0.81 -22.72 9.53
C LEU A 264 -1.37 -22.56 8.11
N GLN A 265 -1.04 -23.45 7.17
CA GLN A 265 -1.66 -23.47 5.84
C GLN A 265 -3.14 -23.88 5.91
N PRO A 266 -3.53 -24.96 6.62
CA PRO A 266 -4.94 -25.28 6.84
C PRO A 266 -5.70 -24.15 7.55
N LEU A 267 -5.12 -23.58 8.61
CA LEU A 267 -5.72 -22.45 9.33
C LEU A 267 -5.86 -21.23 8.43
N GLY A 268 -4.81 -20.88 7.69
CA GLY A 268 -4.83 -19.80 6.71
C GLY A 268 -5.89 -20.03 5.65
N GLY A 269 -6.02 -21.26 5.14
CA GLY A 269 -7.06 -21.67 4.19
C GLY A 269 -8.46 -21.44 4.75
N TRP A 270 -8.73 -21.89 5.97
CA TRP A 270 -10.03 -21.65 6.61
C TRP A 270 -10.35 -20.15 6.78
N ILE A 271 -9.35 -19.35 7.17
CA ILE A 271 -9.52 -17.88 7.30
C ILE A 271 -9.78 -17.25 5.92
N SER A 272 -9.01 -17.64 4.91
CA SER A 272 -9.14 -17.21 3.52
C SER A 272 -10.53 -17.52 2.98
N ASP A 273 -10.98 -18.77 3.13
CA ASP A 273 -12.31 -19.22 2.72
C ASP A 273 -13.40 -18.43 3.45
N ALA A 274 -13.28 -18.23 4.76
CA ALA A 274 -14.25 -17.46 5.54
C ALA A 274 -14.35 -16.00 5.06
N ILE A 275 -13.23 -15.36 4.74
CA ILE A 275 -13.19 -13.99 4.20
C ILE A 275 -13.84 -13.93 2.82
N ALA A 276 -13.45 -14.84 1.91
CA ALA A 276 -13.96 -14.90 0.55
C ALA A 276 -15.47 -15.16 0.52
N HIS A 277 -15.94 -16.13 1.29
CA HIS A 277 -17.37 -16.43 1.44
C HIS A 277 -18.12 -15.30 2.12
N GLY A 278 -17.57 -14.71 3.19
CA GLY A 278 -18.21 -13.61 3.91
C GLY A 278 -18.38 -12.37 3.04
N ALA A 279 -17.35 -12.01 2.26
CA ALA A 279 -17.40 -10.90 1.32
C ALA A 279 -18.41 -11.17 0.19
N SER A 280 -18.36 -12.36 -0.42
CA SER A 280 -19.29 -12.75 -1.48
C SER A 280 -20.73 -12.76 -0.97
N TRP A 281 -20.98 -13.34 0.20
CA TRP A 281 -22.30 -13.37 0.84
C TRP A 281 -22.82 -11.96 1.13
N ALA A 282 -21.98 -11.08 1.68
CA ALA A 282 -22.36 -9.70 1.96
C ALA A 282 -22.74 -8.94 0.70
N ILE A 283 -22.01 -9.14 -0.40
CA ILE A 283 -22.28 -8.48 -1.69
C ILE A 283 -23.54 -9.08 -2.34
N ASP A 284 -23.66 -10.40 -2.41
CA ASP A 284 -24.75 -11.09 -3.09
C ASP A 284 -26.11 -10.92 -2.39
N ARG A 285 -26.13 -10.91 -1.05
CA ARG A 285 -27.36 -10.76 -0.26
C ARG A 285 -27.63 -9.32 0.15
N GLY A 286 -26.58 -8.53 0.38
CA GLY A 286 -26.69 -7.18 0.91
C GLY A 286 -27.01 -6.11 -0.14
N GLY A 287 -26.79 -6.40 -1.43
CA GLY A 287 -27.18 -5.55 -2.56
C GLY A 287 -26.79 -4.08 -2.37
N PHE A 288 -27.78 -3.19 -2.43
CA PHE A 288 -27.59 -1.74 -2.25
C PHE A 288 -27.07 -1.37 -0.85
N LEU A 289 -27.60 -1.98 0.21
CA LEU A 289 -27.31 -1.57 1.59
C LEU A 289 -25.85 -1.82 1.94
N VAL A 290 -25.33 -3.01 1.63
CA VAL A 290 -23.92 -3.34 1.91
C VAL A 290 -23.00 -2.45 1.10
N GLY A 291 -23.29 -2.20 -0.18
CA GLY A 291 -22.52 -1.27 -0.99
C GLY A 291 -22.51 0.15 -0.42
N ALA A 292 -23.66 0.63 0.05
CA ALA A 292 -23.82 1.96 0.65
C ALA A 292 -23.00 2.10 1.94
N VAL A 293 -23.09 1.12 2.84
CA VAL A 293 -22.37 1.13 4.12
C VAL A 293 -20.87 1.05 3.89
N LEU A 294 -20.41 0.13 3.05
CA LEU A 294 -19.00 -0.07 2.76
C LEU A 294 -18.36 1.19 2.17
N ALA A 295 -18.94 1.75 1.11
CA ALA A 295 -18.40 2.96 0.50
C ALA A 295 -18.59 4.21 1.37
N GLY A 296 -19.74 4.36 2.02
CA GLY A 296 -20.05 5.53 2.84
C GLY A 296 -19.19 5.66 4.10
N THR A 297 -18.75 4.53 4.66
CA THR A 297 -17.90 4.52 5.86
C THR A 297 -16.41 4.40 5.55
N PHE A 298 -16.04 4.24 4.28
CA PHE A 298 -14.64 4.06 3.89
C PHE A 298 -13.78 5.30 4.11
N LEU A 299 -14.30 6.51 3.88
CA LEU A 299 -13.54 7.75 4.14
C LEU A 299 -13.13 7.90 5.61
N PRO A 300 -14.03 7.71 6.61
CA PRO A 300 -13.63 7.60 8.01
C PRO A 300 -12.52 6.57 8.24
N LEU A 301 -12.61 5.38 7.64
CA LEU A 301 -11.56 4.36 7.72
C LEU A 301 -10.23 4.85 7.11
N VAL A 302 -10.28 5.61 6.02
CA VAL A 302 -9.11 6.24 5.39
C VAL A 302 -8.41 7.22 6.33
N LEU A 303 -9.17 8.00 7.12
CA LEU A 303 -8.61 8.94 8.12
C LEU A 303 -7.75 8.20 9.16
N THR A 304 -8.17 7.02 9.58
CA THR A 304 -7.43 6.19 10.54
C THR A 304 -6.19 5.51 9.93
N GLY A 305 -6.11 5.44 8.60
CA GLY A 305 -5.10 4.67 7.87
C GLY A 305 -5.34 3.16 7.85
N LEU A 306 -6.35 2.66 8.57
CA LEU A 306 -6.63 1.22 8.67
C LEU A 306 -7.17 0.59 7.38
N HIS A 307 -7.61 1.39 6.40
CA HIS A 307 -8.02 0.91 5.08
C HIS A 307 -6.92 0.10 4.38
N GLN A 308 -5.64 0.41 4.63
CA GLN A 308 -4.50 -0.36 4.11
C GLN A 308 -4.39 -1.76 4.75
N GLY A 309 -5.00 -1.96 5.93
CA GLY A 309 -5.16 -3.27 6.55
C GLY A 309 -6.14 -4.18 5.83
N LEU A 310 -6.94 -3.67 4.87
CA LEU A 310 -7.84 -4.48 4.04
C LEU A 310 -7.15 -5.08 2.80
N VAL A 311 -5.90 -4.72 2.51
CA VAL A 311 -5.18 -5.25 1.33
C VAL A 311 -5.13 -6.78 1.29
N PRO A 312 -4.89 -7.52 2.40
CA PRO A 312 -4.98 -8.99 2.38
C PRO A 312 -6.32 -9.53 1.88
N ILE A 313 -7.43 -8.87 2.22
CA ILE A 313 -8.77 -9.28 1.79
C ILE A 313 -8.91 -9.10 0.28
N HIS A 314 -8.43 -7.97 -0.25
CA HIS A 314 -8.42 -7.73 -1.69
C HIS A 314 -7.55 -8.73 -2.45
N VAL A 315 -6.41 -9.11 -1.86
CA VAL A 315 -5.53 -10.14 -2.43
C VAL A 315 -6.27 -11.47 -2.47
N GLU A 316 -6.86 -11.85 -1.35
CA GLU A 316 -7.56 -13.11 -1.20
C GLU A 316 -8.73 -13.23 -2.20
N LEU A 317 -9.53 -12.18 -2.38
CA LEU A 317 -10.64 -12.19 -3.34
C LEU A 317 -10.16 -12.48 -4.76
N VAL A 318 -9.04 -11.88 -5.19
CA VAL A 318 -8.46 -12.17 -6.51
C VAL A 318 -7.89 -13.59 -6.57
N GLN A 319 -7.24 -14.08 -5.51
CA GLN A 319 -6.71 -15.45 -5.47
C GLN A 319 -7.82 -16.50 -5.52
N ALA A 320 -8.90 -16.30 -4.77
CA ALA A 320 -10.01 -17.24 -4.64
C ALA A 320 -10.98 -17.20 -5.83
N HIS A 321 -11.25 -16.02 -6.40
CA HIS A 321 -12.30 -15.85 -7.41
C HIS A 321 -11.80 -15.32 -8.76
N GLY A 322 -10.54 -14.89 -8.86
CA GLY A 322 -10.00 -14.23 -10.05
C GLY A 322 -10.42 -12.77 -10.21
N TYR A 323 -11.23 -12.24 -9.28
CA TYR A 323 -11.69 -10.86 -9.31
C TYR A 323 -11.92 -10.30 -7.89
N ASN A 324 -11.94 -8.98 -7.79
CA ASN A 324 -12.19 -8.24 -6.57
C ASN A 324 -13.46 -7.38 -6.72
N ALA A 325 -14.55 -7.84 -6.11
CA ALA A 325 -15.82 -7.11 -6.08
C ALA A 325 -15.84 -6.00 -5.02
N LEU A 326 -14.97 -6.07 -4.01
CA LEU A 326 -14.94 -5.11 -2.90
C LEU A 326 -14.30 -3.78 -3.30
N PHE A 327 -13.20 -3.81 -4.08
CA PHE A 327 -12.44 -2.61 -4.39
C PHE A 327 -13.22 -1.56 -5.20
N PRO A 328 -14.00 -1.90 -6.25
CA PRO A 328 -14.82 -0.92 -6.96
C PRO A 328 -15.89 -0.25 -6.07
N ILE A 329 -16.44 -0.99 -5.10
CA ILE A 329 -17.41 -0.45 -4.14
C ILE A 329 -16.73 0.60 -3.26
N LEU A 330 -15.61 0.24 -2.63
CA LEU A 330 -14.85 1.14 -1.75
C LEU A 330 -14.28 2.35 -2.50
N ALA A 331 -13.93 2.19 -3.78
CA ALA A 331 -13.45 3.28 -4.63
C ALA A 331 -14.47 4.42 -4.76
N MET A 332 -15.78 4.15 -4.66
CA MET A 332 -16.83 5.17 -4.75
C MET A 332 -16.75 6.20 -3.62
N ALA A 333 -16.14 5.84 -2.49
CA ALA A 333 -15.86 6.78 -1.41
C ALA A 333 -14.96 7.95 -1.87
N GLY A 334 -13.93 7.64 -2.67
CA GLY A 334 -13.06 8.63 -3.30
C GLY A 334 -13.77 9.39 -4.42
N VAL A 335 -14.71 8.76 -5.11
CA VAL A 335 -15.51 9.43 -6.16
C VAL A 335 -16.49 10.44 -5.56
N GLY A 336 -17.11 10.12 -4.42
CA GLY A 336 -17.95 11.06 -3.68
C GLY A 336 -17.20 12.33 -3.25
N GLN A 337 -15.90 12.22 -2.95
CA GLN A 337 -15.02 13.39 -2.66
C GLN A 337 -14.92 14.35 -3.84
N ILE A 338 -14.91 13.84 -5.07
CA ILE A 338 -14.83 14.66 -6.29
C ILE A 338 -16.08 15.52 -6.40
N GLY A 339 -17.26 14.91 -6.24
CA GLY A 339 -18.55 15.62 -6.22
C GLY A 339 -18.61 16.69 -5.13
N ALA A 340 -18.22 16.33 -3.91
CA ALA A 340 -18.17 17.27 -2.79
C ALA A 340 -17.21 18.44 -3.06
N ALA A 341 -16.03 18.17 -3.61
CA ALA A 341 -15.05 19.21 -3.91
C ALA A 341 -15.51 20.14 -5.05
N ILE A 342 -16.21 19.64 -6.06
CA ILE A 342 -16.85 20.46 -7.10
C ILE A 342 -17.91 21.38 -6.48
N ALA A 343 -18.75 20.87 -5.57
CA ALA A 343 -19.74 21.68 -4.86
C ALA A 343 -19.09 22.79 -4.03
N VAL A 344 -18.00 22.48 -3.32
CA VAL A 344 -17.22 23.49 -2.58
C VAL A 344 -16.61 24.51 -3.52
N LEU A 345 -15.99 24.09 -4.64
CA LEU A 345 -15.36 24.99 -5.61
C LEU A 345 -16.34 26.01 -6.19
N MET A 346 -17.57 25.58 -6.47
CA MET A 346 -18.61 26.44 -7.03
C MET A 346 -19.18 27.42 -6.00
N LYS A 347 -19.16 27.06 -4.70
CA LYS A 347 -19.81 27.84 -3.64
C LYS A 347 -18.85 28.75 -2.87
N THR A 348 -17.58 28.37 -2.74
CA THR A 348 -16.58 29.13 -1.99
C THR A 348 -16.25 30.46 -2.67
N ARG A 349 -16.03 31.51 -1.88
CA ARG A 349 -15.47 32.79 -2.33
C ARG A 349 -13.97 32.86 -2.12
N ASN A 350 -13.43 32.14 -1.14
CA ASN A 350 -12.03 32.13 -0.76
C ASN A 350 -11.08 31.73 -1.92
N ALA A 351 -10.22 32.66 -2.33
CA ALA A 351 -9.31 32.47 -3.47
C ALA A 351 -8.27 31.35 -3.25
N ARG A 352 -7.78 31.17 -2.01
CA ARG A 352 -6.85 30.11 -1.66
C ARG A 352 -7.51 28.75 -1.76
N LEU A 353 -8.71 28.60 -1.20
CA LEU A 353 -9.46 27.35 -1.26
C LEU A 353 -9.79 26.96 -2.70
N LYS A 354 -10.17 27.92 -3.57
CA LYS A 354 -10.32 27.66 -5.02
C LYS A 354 -9.06 27.11 -5.65
N LYS A 355 -7.88 27.68 -5.34
CA LYS A 355 -6.60 27.21 -5.87
C LYS A 355 -6.27 25.79 -5.41
N VAL A 356 -6.49 25.49 -4.12
CA VAL A 356 -6.31 24.14 -3.55
C VAL A 356 -7.20 23.14 -4.27
N ILE A 357 -8.49 23.43 -4.43
CA ILE A 357 -9.43 22.52 -5.07
C ILE A 357 -9.10 22.30 -6.55
N LYS A 358 -8.77 23.37 -7.29
CA LYS A 358 -8.36 23.26 -8.70
C LYS A 358 -7.08 22.42 -8.88
N GLY A 359 -6.15 22.47 -7.93
CA GLY A 359 -4.97 21.62 -7.94
C GLY A 359 -5.26 20.17 -7.55
N ALA A 360 -6.20 19.94 -6.62
CA ALA A 360 -6.53 18.62 -6.10
C ALA A 360 -7.48 17.80 -6.98
N LEU A 361 -8.43 18.46 -7.68
CA LEU A 361 -9.46 17.79 -8.49
C LEU A 361 -8.89 16.87 -9.60
N PRO A 362 -7.91 17.29 -10.42
CA PRO A 362 -7.35 16.44 -11.46
C PRO A 362 -6.79 15.12 -10.91
N VAL A 363 -6.07 15.19 -9.78
CA VAL A 363 -5.48 14.01 -9.15
C VAL A 363 -6.55 13.15 -8.45
N GLY A 364 -7.59 13.79 -7.91
CA GLY A 364 -8.76 13.12 -7.36
C GLY A 364 -9.54 12.31 -8.38
N LEU A 365 -9.72 12.83 -9.61
CA LEU A 365 -10.33 12.09 -10.74
C LEU A 365 -9.54 10.82 -11.07
N LEU A 366 -8.22 10.86 -10.91
CA LEU A 366 -7.30 9.72 -11.09
C LEU A 366 -7.25 8.77 -9.88
N GLY A 367 -8.08 8.99 -8.87
CA GLY A 367 -8.22 8.10 -7.71
C GLY A 367 -7.29 8.40 -6.54
N ILE A 368 -6.53 9.51 -6.58
CA ILE A 368 -5.71 9.96 -5.44
C ILE A 368 -6.55 10.92 -4.60
N GLY A 369 -7.17 10.39 -3.55
CA GLY A 369 -8.17 11.10 -2.76
C GLY A 369 -7.61 12.00 -1.66
N GLU A 370 -6.37 11.78 -1.20
CA GLU A 370 -5.78 12.50 -0.06
C GLU A 370 -5.79 14.02 -0.20
N PRO A 371 -5.46 14.61 -1.38
CA PRO A 371 -5.55 16.05 -1.57
C PRO A 371 -6.97 16.60 -1.36
N LEU A 372 -8.01 15.85 -1.77
CA LEU A 372 -9.41 16.26 -1.59
C LEU A 372 -9.87 16.09 -0.14
N ILE A 373 -9.48 15.00 0.51
CA ILE A 373 -9.85 14.75 1.91
C ILE A 373 -9.24 15.82 2.81
N PHE A 374 -7.90 15.95 2.80
CA PHE A 374 -7.19 16.76 3.78
C PHE A 374 -7.09 18.24 3.38
N GLY A 375 -7.16 18.55 2.09
CA GLY A 375 -7.09 19.92 1.58
C GLY A 375 -8.46 20.60 1.44
N VAL A 376 -9.56 19.83 1.38
CA VAL A 376 -10.88 20.40 1.04
C VAL A 376 -11.96 19.94 2.02
N THR A 377 -12.32 18.66 2.02
CA THR A 377 -13.59 18.24 2.62
C THR A 377 -13.52 18.09 4.14
N LEU A 378 -12.43 17.52 4.66
CA LEU A 378 -12.24 17.31 6.10
C LEU A 378 -12.10 18.61 6.89
N PRO A 379 -11.30 19.62 6.45
CA PRO A 379 -11.24 20.92 7.13
C PRO A 379 -12.60 21.61 7.25
N LEU A 380 -13.46 21.45 6.24
CA LEU A 380 -14.79 22.08 6.19
C LEU A 380 -15.87 21.27 6.95
N GLY A 381 -15.56 20.03 7.35
CA GLY A 381 -16.43 19.15 8.14
C GLY A 381 -17.65 18.62 7.38
N LYS A 382 -18.62 19.47 7.04
CA LYS A 382 -19.87 19.07 6.35
C LYS A 382 -19.64 18.53 4.94
N PRO A 383 -18.74 19.09 4.10
CA PRO A 383 -18.42 18.50 2.80
C PRO A 383 -17.84 17.10 2.90
N PHE A 384 -17.15 16.75 3.99
CA PHE A 384 -16.68 15.38 4.21
C PHE A 384 -17.85 14.40 4.39
N ILE A 385 -18.90 14.80 5.10
CA ILE A 385 -20.13 14.01 5.24
C ILE A 385 -20.84 13.90 3.88
N GLY A 386 -20.95 15.00 3.14
CA GLY A 386 -21.51 14.99 1.78
C GLY A 386 -20.77 14.04 0.83
N ALA A 387 -19.44 13.99 0.92
CA ALA A 387 -18.62 13.03 0.19
C ALA A 387 -18.90 11.57 0.60
N CYS A 388 -19.05 11.29 1.90
CA CYS A 388 -19.42 9.96 2.40
C CYS A 388 -20.78 9.51 1.85
N LEU A 389 -21.78 10.39 1.87
CA LEU A 389 -23.12 10.10 1.35
C LEU A 389 -23.10 9.89 -0.18
N GLY A 390 -22.34 10.71 -0.92
CA GLY A 390 -22.14 10.51 -2.36
C GLY A 390 -21.47 9.16 -2.67
N GLY A 391 -20.45 8.81 -1.89
CA GLY A 391 -19.80 7.51 -1.97
C GLY A 391 -20.74 6.36 -1.65
N ALA A 392 -21.62 6.51 -0.66
CA ALA A 392 -22.63 5.50 -0.32
C ALA A 392 -23.58 5.22 -1.51
N VAL A 393 -24.09 6.26 -2.18
CA VAL A 393 -24.97 6.07 -3.35
C VAL A 393 -24.25 5.35 -4.48
N GLY A 394 -23.01 5.77 -4.79
CA GLY A 394 -22.17 5.09 -5.77
C GLY A 394 -21.92 3.64 -5.42
N GLY A 395 -21.46 3.38 -4.20
CA GLY A 395 -21.14 2.04 -3.70
C GLY A 395 -22.35 1.11 -3.72
N ALA A 396 -23.54 1.63 -3.40
CA ALA A 396 -24.79 0.88 -3.48
C ALA A 396 -25.06 0.35 -4.89
N LEU A 397 -24.89 1.19 -5.91
CA LEU A 397 -25.10 0.85 -7.31
C LEU A 397 -24.04 -0.11 -7.84
N ILE A 398 -22.76 0.15 -7.54
CA ILE A 398 -21.64 -0.72 -7.92
C ILE A 398 -21.83 -2.12 -7.33
N SER A 399 -22.27 -2.22 -6.07
CA SER A 399 -22.60 -3.47 -5.40
C SER A 399 -23.79 -4.16 -6.07
N TYR A 400 -24.90 -3.45 -6.29
CA TYR A 400 -26.10 -4.00 -6.92
C TYR A 400 -25.84 -4.53 -8.34
N TRP A 401 -25.08 -3.80 -9.15
CA TRP A 401 -24.70 -4.24 -10.50
C TRP A 401 -23.59 -5.30 -10.51
N LYS A 402 -23.08 -5.70 -9.35
CA LYS A 402 -22.01 -6.69 -9.17
C LYS A 402 -20.79 -6.34 -10.02
N VAL A 403 -20.37 -5.08 -9.94
CA VAL A 403 -19.18 -4.59 -10.65
C VAL A 403 -17.94 -5.05 -9.90
N ALA A 404 -17.05 -5.75 -10.59
CA ALA A 404 -15.80 -6.25 -10.04
C ALA A 404 -14.61 -5.86 -10.93
N THR A 405 -13.41 -5.85 -10.37
CA THR A 405 -12.15 -5.62 -11.09
C THR A 405 -11.26 -6.86 -11.08
N VAL A 406 -10.38 -7.02 -12.07
CA VAL A 406 -9.38 -8.10 -12.14
C VAL A 406 -8.10 -7.80 -11.36
N ILE A 407 -7.96 -6.61 -10.77
CA ILE A 407 -6.79 -6.24 -9.96
C ILE A 407 -7.10 -6.33 -8.47
N THR A 408 -6.06 -6.58 -7.68
CA THR A 408 -6.15 -6.58 -6.22
C THR A 408 -6.40 -5.19 -5.66
N PHE A 409 -5.52 -4.23 -5.92
CA PHE A 409 -5.58 -2.88 -5.35
C PHE A 409 -4.68 -1.96 -6.20
N GLY A 410 -4.69 -0.66 -5.96
CA GLY A 410 -3.75 0.29 -6.56
C GLY A 410 -4.50 1.43 -7.24
N ILE A 411 -4.70 1.32 -8.55
CA ILE A 411 -5.32 2.38 -9.35
C ILE A 411 -6.82 2.45 -9.02
N SER A 412 -7.28 3.65 -8.65
CA SER A 412 -8.69 3.94 -8.34
C SER A 412 -9.21 5.02 -9.30
N GLY A 413 -10.37 5.61 -9.01
CA GLY A 413 -10.96 6.69 -9.80
C GLY A 413 -11.28 6.27 -11.24
N LEU A 414 -11.29 7.22 -12.19
CA LEU A 414 -11.59 6.92 -13.59
C LEU A 414 -10.70 5.80 -14.19
N PRO A 415 -9.38 5.77 -13.93
CA PRO A 415 -8.53 4.72 -14.48
C PRO A 415 -8.88 3.29 -14.00
N LEU A 416 -9.61 3.12 -12.88
CA LEU A 416 -10.09 1.80 -12.44
C LEU A 416 -10.98 1.14 -13.51
N ALA A 417 -11.70 1.93 -14.32
CA ALA A 417 -12.55 1.45 -15.41
C ALA A 417 -11.82 0.50 -16.38
N LEU A 418 -10.51 0.68 -16.57
CA LEU A 418 -9.67 -0.14 -17.45
C LEU A 418 -9.50 -1.58 -16.95
N THR A 419 -9.69 -1.78 -15.66
CA THR A 419 -9.46 -3.06 -14.97
C THR A 419 -10.77 -3.74 -14.57
N ILE A 420 -11.92 -3.09 -14.81
CA ILE A 420 -13.23 -3.67 -14.55
C ILE A 420 -13.45 -4.88 -15.46
N VAL A 421 -14.03 -5.94 -14.90
CA VAL A 421 -14.38 -7.17 -15.63
C VAL A 421 -15.19 -6.82 -16.88
N ALA A 422 -14.90 -7.52 -17.99
CA ALA A 422 -15.55 -7.29 -19.27
C ALA A 422 -17.09 -7.29 -19.15
N GLY A 423 -17.76 -6.38 -19.86
CA GLY A 423 -19.21 -6.20 -19.79
C GLY A 423 -19.72 -5.40 -18.59
N LYS A 424 -18.88 -5.04 -17.60
CA LYS A 424 -19.26 -4.24 -16.44
C LYS A 424 -18.74 -2.80 -16.44
N VAL A 425 -17.91 -2.43 -17.41
CA VAL A 425 -17.28 -1.10 -17.50
C VAL A 425 -18.31 0.03 -17.54
N LEU A 426 -19.39 -0.10 -18.31
CA LEU A 426 -20.43 0.93 -18.40
C LEU A 426 -21.14 1.14 -17.05
N PHE A 427 -21.44 0.06 -16.33
CA PHE A 427 -22.03 0.14 -14.99
C PHE A 427 -21.08 0.81 -13.98
N TYR A 428 -19.77 0.56 -14.10
CA TYR A 428 -18.78 1.28 -13.31
C TYR A 428 -18.81 2.79 -13.58
N LEU A 429 -18.79 3.20 -14.86
CA LEU A 429 -18.80 4.62 -15.25
C LEU A 429 -20.10 5.32 -14.84
N LEU A 430 -21.23 4.62 -14.93
CA LEU A 430 -22.52 5.16 -14.47
C LEU A 430 -22.55 5.32 -12.95
N GLY A 431 -22.08 4.31 -12.20
CA GLY A 431 -21.97 4.39 -10.73
C GLY A 431 -21.01 5.51 -10.30
N TYR A 432 -19.90 5.68 -11.01
CA TYR A 432 -18.96 6.78 -10.83
C TYR A 432 -19.64 8.13 -11.01
N LEU A 433 -20.32 8.35 -12.14
CA LEU A 433 -21.01 9.60 -12.44
C LEU A 433 -22.08 9.92 -11.39
N ILE A 434 -22.86 8.92 -10.99
CA ILE A 434 -23.89 9.08 -9.97
C ILE A 434 -23.27 9.41 -8.60
N ALA A 435 -22.14 8.81 -8.23
CA ALA A 435 -21.43 9.13 -6.99
C ALA A 435 -20.94 10.58 -6.98
N VAL A 436 -20.43 11.10 -8.11
CA VAL A 436 -20.06 12.51 -8.25
C VAL A 436 -21.28 13.41 -8.08
N ILE A 437 -22.37 13.13 -8.80
CA ILE A 437 -23.61 13.93 -8.73
C ILE A 437 -24.18 13.91 -7.30
N ALA A 438 -24.26 12.74 -6.67
CA ALA A 438 -24.76 12.60 -5.31
C ALA A 438 -23.87 13.34 -4.30
N GLY A 439 -22.54 13.18 -4.39
CA GLY A 439 -21.58 13.89 -3.54
C GLY A 439 -21.69 15.41 -3.68
N PHE A 440 -21.92 15.90 -4.90
CA PHE A 440 -22.21 17.30 -5.17
C PHE A 440 -23.50 17.75 -4.49
N ILE A 441 -24.62 17.06 -4.74
CA ILE A 441 -25.95 17.43 -4.22
C ILE A 441 -25.94 17.44 -2.68
N PHE A 442 -25.46 16.37 -2.04
CA PHE A 442 -25.43 16.31 -0.57
C PHE A 442 -24.57 17.41 0.02
N THR A 443 -23.41 17.69 -0.55
CA THR A 443 -22.53 18.78 -0.09
C THR A 443 -23.17 20.15 -0.28
N TRP A 444 -23.85 20.36 -1.41
CA TRP A 444 -24.55 21.59 -1.72
C TRP A 444 -25.65 21.91 -0.70
N LEU A 445 -26.46 20.89 -0.36
CA LEU A 445 -27.56 20.97 0.59
C LEU A 445 -27.08 21.13 2.04
N LEU A 446 -26.06 20.37 2.46
CA LEU A 446 -25.49 20.47 3.81
C LEU A 446 -24.83 21.85 4.05
N GLY A 447 -24.28 22.45 3.00
CA GLY A 447 -23.50 23.67 3.07
C GLY A 447 -22.21 23.50 3.87
N PHE A 448 -21.45 24.59 4.02
CA PHE A 448 -20.24 24.64 4.83
C PHE A 448 -19.97 26.08 5.26
N ASN A 449 -19.17 26.24 6.31
CA ASN A 449 -18.68 27.55 6.71
C ASN A 449 -17.50 27.88 5.80
N ASP A 450 -17.69 28.86 4.92
CA ASP A 450 -16.65 29.29 3.99
C ASP A 450 -15.55 30.02 4.79
N PRO A 451 -14.27 29.64 4.64
CA PRO A 451 -13.18 30.29 5.36
C PRO A 451 -13.05 31.77 4.93
N GLU A 452 -12.83 32.65 5.88
CA GLU A 452 -12.49 34.06 5.60
C GLU A 452 -11.20 34.14 4.75
N GLU A 453 -11.08 35.19 3.93
CA GLU A 453 -9.96 35.34 2.98
C GLU A 453 -8.58 35.46 3.63
#